data_AF-A0A3P8KK02-F1
#
_entry.id   AF-A0A3P8KK02-F1
#
_cell.length_a   1.000
_cell.length_b   1.000
_cell.length_c   1.000
_cell.angle_alpha   90.00
_cell.angle_beta   90.00
_cell.angle_gamma   90.00
#
_symmetry.space_group_name_H-M   'P 1'
#
loop_
_entity.id
_entity.type
_entity.pdbx_description
1 polymer ?
#
loop_
_entity_poly.entity_id
_entity_poly.type
_entity_poly.pdbx_seq_one_letter_code
_entity_poly.pdbx_strand_id
1 'polypeptide(L)'
;MVKLQNELSARLNVTTSSPITLWDDYFAPRYGTPNSEGMRAVELLARLEGIMLDPVYTGKAMAGLIDGVQKSRFSGSGPLMFIHTGGAPALFAYYPQI
;
A
#
# COMPACT_ATOMS: atom_id res chain seq x y z
N MET A 1 13.10 18.36 5.57
CA MET A 1 12.93 16.91 5.83
C MET A 1 14.05 16.36 6.73
N VAL A 2 15.33 16.53 6.36
CA VAL A 2 16.49 16.06 7.16
C VAL A 2 16.56 16.65 8.59
N LYS A 3 16.23 17.94 8.77
CA LYS A 3 16.23 18.57 10.11
C LYS A 3 15.24 17.92 11.09
N LEU A 4 13.99 17.70 10.65
CA LEU A 4 12.95 17.09 11.47
C LEU A 4 13.29 15.64 11.83
N GLN A 5 13.85 14.89 10.86
CA GLN A 5 14.34 13.54 11.09
C GLN A 5 15.43 13.51 12.17
N ASN A 6 16.43 14.39 12.06
CA ASN A 6 17.54 14.45 13.02
C ASN A 6 17.09 14.84 14.44
N GLU A 7 16.19 15.84 14.55
CA GLU A 7 15.63 16.25 15.83
C GLU A 7 14.80 15.14 16.49
N LEU A 8 14.03 14.40 15.70
CA LEU A 8 13.23 13.27 16.17
C LEU A 8 14.11 12.10 16.60
N SER A 9 15.12 11.73 15.81
CA SER A 9 16.13 10.71 16.14
C SER A 9 16.83 11.00 17.47
N ALA A 10 17.23 12.26 17.69
CA ALA A 10 17.86 12.68 18.95
C ALA A 10 16.89 12.54 20.14
N ARG A 11 15.62 12.92 19.97
CA ARG A 11 14.60 12.80 21.04
C ARG A 11 14.23 11.36 21.36
N LEU A 12 14.16 10.51 20.35
CA LEU A 12 13.81 9.09 20.52
C LEU A 12 15.02 8.22 20.91
N ASN A 13 16.23 8.80 20.94
CA ASN A 13 17.49 8.07 21.14
C ASN A 13 17.67 6.93 20.11
N VAL A 14 17.32 7.20 18.85
CA VAL A 14 17.37 6.23 17.76
C VAL A 14 18.36 6.70 16.69
N THR A 15 19.40 5.89 16.45
CA THR A 15 20.47 6.16 15.47
C THR A 15 20.21 5.52 14.10
N THR A 16 18.94 5.25 13.75
CA THR A 16 18.63 4.53 12.52
C THR A 16 18.53 5.47 11.33
N SER A 17 19.38 5.25 10.33
CA SER A 17 19.25 5.79 8.97
C SER A 17 18.93 4.65 8.01
N SER A 18 17.87 3.88 8.28
CA SER A 18 17.40 2.90 7.31
C SER A 18 16.87 3.65 6.07
N PRO A 19 17.30 3.26 4.86
CA PRO A 19 16.79 3.89 3.64
C PRO A 19 15.28 3.67 3.56
N ILE A 20 14.56 4.73 3.17
CA ILE A 20 13.11 4.65 2.93
C ILE A 20 12.92 4.20 1.48
N THR A 21 12.28 3.04 1.29
CA THR A 21 11.89 2.55 -0.03
C THR A 21 10.45 2.93 -0.31
N LEU A 22 10.21 3.56 -1.46
CA LEU A 22 8.88 3.97 -1.92
C LEU A 22 8.70 3.50 -3.37
N TRP A 23 7.51 3.00 -3.69
CA TRP A 23 7.09 2.69 -5.05
C TRP A 23 5.88 3.54 -5.40
N ASP A 24 6.03 4.41 -6.40
CA ASP A 24 5.03 5.38 -6.84
C ASP A 24 4.31 4.95 -8.14
N ASP A 25 4.56 3.73 -8.60
CA ASP A 25 3.96 3.18 -9.82
C ASP A 25 2.43 2.95 -9.70
N TYR A 26 1.89 2.85 -8.48
CA TYR A 26 0.55 2.28 -8.22
C TYR A 26 -0.51 3.31 -7.80
N PHE A 27 -0.16 4.59 -7.61
CA PHE A 27 -1.12 5.58 -7.10
C PHE A 27 -1.95 6.27 -8.19
N ALA A 28 -1.49 6.23 -9.44
CA ALA A 28 -2.10 6.91 -10.58
C ALA A 28 -3.61 6.62 -10.69
N PRO A 29 -4.42 7.55 -11.23
CA PRO A 29 -4.02 8.82 -11.84
C PRO A 29 -3.78 9.95 -10.82
N ARG A 30 -4.39 9.88 -9.65
CA ARG A 30 -4.24 10.84 -8.54
C ARG A 30 -4.81 10.26 -7.25
N TYR A 31 -4.57 10.95 -6.15
CA TYR A 31 -5.19 10.65 -4.87
C TYR A 31 -6.73 10.59 -4.97
N GLY A 32 -7.34 9.63 -4.27
CA GLY A 32 -8.80 9.45 -4.24
C GLY A 32 -9.42 8.95 -5.55
N THR A 33 -8.65 8.68 -6.60
CA THR A 33 -9.18 8.10 -7.85
C THR A 33 -8.80 6.62 -7.93
N PRO A 34 -9.77 5.69 -8.03
CA PRO A 34 -9.49 4.27 -8.21
C PRO A 34 -8.71 4.00 -9.52
N ASN A 35 -8.02 2.86 -9.58
CA ASN A 35 -7.37 2.38 -10.80
C ASN A 35 -7.60 0.87 -10.98
N SER A 36 -7.40 0.37 -12.20
CA SER A 36 -7.68 -1.03 -12.56
C SER A 36 -6.90 -2.02 -11.70
N GLU A 37 -5.62 -1.75 -11.45
CA GLU A 37 -4.76 -2.64 -10.67
C GLU A 37 -5.24 -2.76 -9.23
N GLY A 38 -5.53 -1.63 -8.60
CA GLY A 38 -6.05 -1.56 -7.24
C GLY A 38 -7.41 -2.22 -7.12
N MET A 39 -8.31 -2.01 -8.08
CA MET A 39 -9.62 -2.67 -8.08
C MET A 39 -9.53 -4.18 -8.28
N ARG A 40 -8.61 -4.66 -9.15
CA ARG A 40 -8.34 -6.10 -9.27
C ARG A 40 -7.82 -6.70 -7.97
N ALA A 41 -7.00 -5.98 -7.22
CA ALA A 41 -6.53 -6.42 -5.91
C ALA A 41 -7.66 -6.47 -4.87
N VAL A 42 -8.57 -5.50 -4.87
CA VAL A 42 -9.79 -5.50 -4.03
C VAL A 42 -10.63 -6.74 -4.32
N GLU A 43 -10.93 -7.01 -5.59
CA GLU A 43 -11.72 -8.17 -6.01
C GLU A 43 -11.03 -9.49 -5.64
N LEU A 44 -9.72 -9.58 -5.90
CA LEU A 44 -8.94 -10.79 -5.61
C LEU A 44 -8.99 -11.16 -4.13
N LEU A 45 -8.72 -10.21 -3.24
CA LEU A 45 -8.73 -10.48 -1.79
C LEU A 45 -10.13 -10.74 -1.25
N ALA A 46 -11.13 -10.05 -1.76
CA ALA A 46 -12.52 -10.31 -1.38
C ALA A 46 -12.93 -11.74 -1.77
N ARG A 47 -12.56 -12.19 -2.98
CA ARG A 47 -12.91 -13.53 -3.50
C ARG A 47 -12.14 -14.66 -2.82
N LEU A 48 -10.84 -14.48 -2.59
CA LEU A 48 -9.99 -15.57 -2.10
C LEU A 48 -9.96 -15.66 -0.57
N GLU A 49 -10.00 -14.52 0.12
CA GLU A 49 -9.76 -14.46 1.57
C GLU A 49 -10.92 -13.84 2.36
N GLY A 50 -11.96 -13.32 1.69
CA GLY A 50 -13.04 -12.58 2.34
C GLY A 50 -12.59 -11.26 2.98
N ILE A 51 -11.44 -10.73 2.56
CA ILE A 51 -10.86 -9.48 3.10
C ILE A 51 -11.25 -8.31 2.19
N MET A 52 -11.88 -7.30 2.78
CA MET A 52 -12.33 -6.12 2.06
C MET A 52 -11.29 -5.00 2.11
N LEU A 53 -10.59 -4.80 0.98
CA LEU A 53 -9.74 -3.64 0.77
C LEU A 53 -10.54 -2.43 0.27
N ASP A 54 -9.91 -1.26 0.30
CA ASP A 54 -10.49 0.01 -0.17
C ASP A 54 -9.86 0.49 -1.50
N PRO A 55 -10.60 1.28 -2.30
CA PRO A 55 -10.16 1.68 -3.64
C PRO A 55 -9.14 2.85 -3.66
N VAL A 56 -8.87 3.48 -2.52
CA VAL A 56 -8.00 4.67 -2.40
C VAL A 56 -6.61 4.29 -1.88
N TYR A 57 -6.51 3.41 -0.90
CA TYR A 57 -5.26 3.06 -0.22
C TYR A 57 -4.91 1.59 -0.36
N THR A 58 -5.66 0.72 0.32
CA THR A 58 -5.24 -0.67 0.55
C THR A 58 -5.31 -1.52 -0.71
N GLY A 59 -6.25 -1.25 -1.62
CA GLY A 59 -6.28 -1.85 -2.95
C GLY A 59 -5.01 -1.52 -3.75
N LYS A 60 -4.57 -0.26 -3.74
CA LYS A 60 -3.37 0.19 -4.45
C LYS A 60 -2.09 -0.37 -3.83
N ALA A 61 -2.01 -0.40 -2.50
CA ALA A 61 -0.89 -1.00 -1.79
C ALA A 61 -0.79 -2.51 -2.06
N MET A 62 -1.93 -3.22 -2.09
CA MET A 62 -1.96 -4.65 -2.41
C MET A 62 -1.61 -4.91 -3.87
N ALA A 63 -2.08 -4.08 -4.81
CA ALA A 63 -1.64 -4.16 -6.21
C ALA A 63 -0.11 -4.01 -6.32
N GLY A 64 0.48 -3.09 -5.57
CA GLY A 64 1.93 -2.94 -5.50
C GLY A 64 2.66 -4.15 -4.90
N LEU A 65 2.08 -4.79 -3.89
CA LEU A 65 2.62 -6.03 -3.32
C LEU A 65 2.60 -7.16 -4.35
N ILE A 66 1.47 -7.37 -5.03
CA ILE A 66 1.29 -8.42 -6.04
C ILE A 66 2.28 -8.23 -7.20
N ASP A 67 2.33 -7.03 -7.77
CA ASP A 67 3.26 -6.71 -8.86
C ASP A 67 4.73 -6.79 -8.40
N GLY A 68 5.01 -6.38 -7.15
CA GLY A 68 6.33 -6.51 -6.53
C GLY A 68 6.81 -7.95 -6.43
N VAL A 69 5.92 -8.90 -6.10
CA VAL A 69 6.22 -10.34 -6.13
C VAL A 69 6.45 -10.81 -7.56
N GLN A 70 5.58 -10.44 -8.50
CA GLN A 70 5.68 -10.86 -9.91
C GLN A 70 6.96 -10.37 -10.60
N LYS A 71 7.44 -9.18 -10.24
CA LYS A 71 8.67 -8.56 -10.77
C LYS A 71 9.91 -8.84 -9.92
N SER A 72 9.83 -9.68 -8.89
CA SER A 72 10.93 -9.98 -7.98
C SER A 72 11.57 -8.72 -7.36
N ARG A 73 10.75 -7.72 -6.98
CA ARG A 73 11.22 -6.46 -6.37
C ARG A 73 11.68 -6.62 -4.92
N PHE A 74 11.31 -7.71 -4.25
CA PHE A 74 11.73 -8.03 -2.89
C PHE A 74 13.03 -8.84 -2.89
N SER A 75 13.89 -8.62 -1.90
CA SER A 75 15.10 -9.41 -1.73
C SER A 75 14.80 -10.77 -1.12
N GLY A 76 15.20 -11.84 -1.81
CA GLY A 76 15.03 -13.22 -1.36
C GLY A 76 13.60 -13.75 -1.52
N SER A 77 13.32 -14.88 -0.86
CA SER A 77 12.05 -15.63 -0.95
C SER A 77 11.34 -15.76 0.40
N GLY A 78 11.63 -14.87 1.33
CA GLY A 78 11.05 -14.87 2.67
C GLY A 78 9.56 -14.46 2.70
N PRO A 79 8.88 -14.70 3.83
CA PRO A 79 7.49 -14.27 4.01
C PRO A 79 7.35 -12.74 3.93
N LEU A 80 6.23 -12.28 3.38
CA LEU A 80 5.86 -10.87 3.32
C LEU A 80 4.70 -10.60 4.29
N MET A 81 4.74 -9.45 4.97
CA MET A 81 3.65 -8.98 5.83
C MET A 81 2.99 -7.75 5.20
N PHE A 82 1.69 -7.87 4.89
CA PHE A 82 0.87 -6.75 4.44
C PHE A 82 0.20 -6.08 5.64
N ILE A 83 0.34 -4.76 5.76
CA ILE A 83 -0.37 -3.99 6.79
C ILE A 83 -1.70 -3.50 6.21
N HIS A 84 -2.79 -4.17 6.57
CA HIS A 84 -4.12 -3.74 6.18
C HIS A 84 -4.58 -2.56 7.03
N THR A 85 -4.44 -1.33 6.51
CA THR A 85 -4.74 -0.08 7.21
C THR A 85 -6.23 0.30 7.27
N GLY A 86 -7.14 -0.61 6.88
CA GLY A 86 -8.59 -0.36 6.84
C GLY A 86 -9.08 0.30 5.54
N GLY A 87 -10.04 1.23 5.66
CA GLY A 87 -10.61 1.98 4.54
C GLY A 87 -11.86 1.39 3.87
N ALA A 88 -12.22 0.15 4.19
CA ALA A 88 -13.33 -0.59 3.55
C ALA A 88 -14.68 0.18 3.44
N PRO A 89 -15.10 1.04 4.39
CA PRO A 89 -16.33 1.83 4.22
C PRO A 89 -16.35 2.71 2.96
N ALA A 90 -15.19 3.08 2.40
CA ALA A 90 -15.11 3.84 1.16
C ALA A 90 -15.74 3.09 -0.03
N LEU A 91 -15.77 1.76 -0.04
CA LEU A 91 -16.40 0.98 -1.11
C LEU A 91 -17.84 1.43 -1.40
N PHE A 92 -18.60 1.77 -0.36
CA PHE A 92 -19.98 2.23 -0.50
C PHE A 92 -20.08 3.66 -1.07
N ALA A 93 -19.07 4.49 -0.87
CA ALA A 93 -19.00 5.85 -1.42
C ALA A 93 -18.55 5.86 -2.89
N TYR A 94 -17.78 4.86 -3.31
CA TYR A 94 -17.30 4.71 -4.68
C TYR A 94 -18.25 3.86 -5.55
N TYR A 95 -19.31 3.28 -4.99
CA TYR A 95 -20.38 2.65 -5.74
C TYR A 95 -21.29 3.69 -6.44
N PRO A 96 -21.76 3.49 -7.69
CA PRO A 96 -21.56 2.33 -8.56
C PRO A 96 -20.32 2.44 -9.47
N GLN A 97 -19.47 3.44 -9.24
CA GLN A 97 -18.31 3.78 -10.09
C GLN A 97 -17.11 2.87 -9.82
N ILE A 98 -17.39 1.60 -9.50
CA ILE A 98 -16.43 0.51 -9.43
C ILE A 98 -16.33 -0.13 -10.82
#